data_AF-A0AAW8S2P5-F1
#
_entry.id   AF-A0AAW8S2P5-F1
#
_cell.length_a   1.000
_cell.length_b   1.000
_cell.length_c   1.000
_cell.angle_alpha   90.00
_cell.angle_beta   90.00
_cell.angle_gamma   90.00
#
_symmetry.space_group_name_H-M   'P 1'
#
loop_
_entity.id
_entity.type
_entity.pdbx_description
1 polymer ?
#
loop_
_entity_poly.entity_id
_entity_poly.type
_entity_poly.pdbx_seq_one_letter_code
_entity_poly.pdbx_strand_id
1 'polypeptide(L)'
;MIKEHVDLPIPSDEANFIAIHIVNSEMDLEIQETVGITETINQVMNVIEEDMDARIALEHSDLDRARFVLHLRFLLQRIVQDGMLQYDKSDHMMEMLMKEYPQQAACVTKIMHVISEKYQKEIEGERLFLMIHVIRLTTAKEIRG
;
A
#
# COMPACT_ATOMS: atom_id res chain seq x y z
N MET A 1 42.91 -6.88 -0.41
CA MET A 1 42.87 -5.54 0.20
C MET A 1 41.40 -5.18 0.29
N ILE A 2 40.74 -5.23 1.44
CA ILE A 2 40.85 -4.27 2.56
C ILE A 2 40.81 -5.04 3.89
N LYS A 3 41.81 -4.84 4.73
CA LYS A 3 41.86 -5.21 6.14
C LYS A 3 42.29 -3.96 6.89
N GLU A 4 41.37 -3.27 7.51
CA GLU A 4 41.68 -2.38 8.63
C GLU A 4 40.69 -2.68 9.75
N HIS A 5 41.18 -3.46 10.71
CA HIS A 5 40.55 -3.69 12.00
C HIS A 5 40.78 -2.44 12.85
N VAL A 6 39.70 -1.80 13.28
CA VAL A 6 39.76 -0.84 14.38
C VAL A 6 39.70 -1.65 15.67
N ASP A 7 40.87 -2.01 16.18
CA ASP A 7 41.06 -2.79 17.42
C ASP A 7 41.02 -1.87 18.64
N LEU A 8 39.93 -1.11 18.78
CA LEU A 8 39.64 -0.27 19.95
C LEU A 8 38.56 -0.97 20.78
N PRO A 9 38.82 -1.34 22.05
CA PRO A 9 37.78 -1.82 22.93
C PRO A 9 36.79 -0.67 23.17
N ILE A 10 35.61 -0.76 22.54
CA ILE A 10 34.51 0.19 22.76
C ILE A 10 34.16 0.09 24.26
N PRO A 11 34.29 1.17 25.05
CA PRO A 11 33.88 1.19 26.45
C PRO A 11 32.42 0.73 26.56
N SER A 12 32.07 -0.02 27.62
CA SER A 12 30.69 -0.51 27.84
C SER A 12 29.63 0.59 27.70
N ASP A 13 30.00 1.81 28.06
CA ASP A 13 29.13 2.97 28.07
C ASP A 13 28.85 3.50 26.66
N GLU A 14 29.82 3.44 25.74
CA GLU A 14 29.64 3.78 24.32
C GLU A 14 28.86 2.68 23.57
N ALA A 15 29.10 1.40 23.89
CA ALA A 15 28.36 0.29 23.29
C ALA A 15 26.86 0.35 23.68
N ASN A 16 26.56 0.70 24.93
CA ASN A 16 25.18 0.88 25.39
C ASN A 16 24.52 2.10 24.75
N PHE A 17 25.27 3.19 24.57
CA PHE A 17 24.79 4.41 23.90
C PHE A 17 24.48 4.15 22.42
N ILE A 18 25.37 3.46 21.71
CA ILE A 18 25.17 3.04 20.31
C ILE A 18 23.94 2.12 20.20
N ALA A 19 23.79 1.14 21.11
CA ALA A 19 22.65 0.23 21.09
C ALA A 19 21.32 0.97 21.27
N ILE A 20 21.25 1.93 22.21
CA ILE A 20 20.06 2.75 22.42
C ILE A 20 19.74 3.61 21.19
N HIS A 21 20.74 4.23 20.58
CA HIS A 21 20.52 5.03 19.37
C HIS A 21 20.03 4.20 18.19
N ILE A 22 20.53 2.98 18.03
CA ILE A 22 20.06 2.04 17.01
C ILE A 22 18.60 1.66 17.28
N VAL A 23 18.28 1.22 18.50
CA VAL A 23 16.91 0.83 18.89
C VAL A 23 15.93 1.99 18.73
N ASN A 24 16.32 3.20 19.13
CA ASN A 24 15.49 4.40 18.95
C ASN A 24 15.29 4.73 17.46
N SER A 25 16.34 4.60 16.65
CA SER A 25 16.24 4.85 15.20
C SER A 25 15.35 3.82 14.50
N GLU A 26 15.40 2.55 14.90
CA GLU A 26 14.50 1.50 14.39
C GLU A 26 13.05 1.77 14.78
N MET A 27 12.77 2.18 16.02
CA MET A 27 11.42 2.57 16.45
C MET A 27 10.91 3.79 15.68
N ASP A 28 11.74 4.81 15.47
CA ASP A 28 11.37 6.01 14.70
C ASP A 28 11.03 5.66 13.25
N LEU A 29 11.79 4.74 12.64
CA LEU A 29 11.50 4.22 11.30
C LEU A 29 10.17 3.46 11.26
N GLU A 30 9.91 2.57 12.21
CA GLU A 30 8.64 1.80 12.27
C GLU A 30 7.41 2.72 12.43
N ILE A 31 7.54 3.77 13.25
CA ILE A 31 6.50 4.80 13.42
C ILE A 31 6.30 5.57 12.11
N GLN A 32 7.36 6.03 11.46
CA GLN A 32 7.29 6.75 10.20
C GLN A 32 6.66 5.90 9.09
N GLU A 33 7.02 4.62 8.99
CA GLU A 33 6.40 3.67 8.06
C GLU A 33 4.90 3.52 8.33
N THR A 34 4.51 3.37 9.60
CA THR A 34 3.10 3.24 10.01
C THR A 34 2.27 4.48 9.69
N VAL A 35 2.83 5.67 9.92
CA VAL A 35 2.20 6.95 9.54
C VAL A 35 2.06 7.04 8.03
N GLY A 36 3.14 6.74 7.29
CA GLY A 36 3.16 6.76 5.84
C GLY A 36 2.11 5.83 5.23
N ILE A 37 1.96 4.61 5.75
CA ILE A 37 0.91 3.66 5.34
C ILE A 37 -0.48 4.25 5.57
N THR A 38 -0.73 4.80 6.75
CA THR A 38 -2.06 5.34 7.11
C THR A 38 -2.44 6.53 6.22
N GLU A 39 -1.51 7.43 5.95
CA GLU A 39 -1.72 8.53 5.02
C GLU A 39 -2.02 8.05 3.60
N THR A 40 -1.30 7.03 3.12
CA THR A 40 -1.54 6.46 1.78
C THR A 40 -2.93 5.85 1.69
N ILE A 41 -3.36 5.12 2.73
CA ILE A 41 -4.72 4.57 2.78
C ILE A 41 -5.75 5.69 2.63
N ASN A 42 -5.61 6.78 3.39
CA ASN A 42 -6.54 7.92 3.31
C ASN A 42 -6.53 8.56 1.92
N GLN A 43 -5.34 8.75 1.33
CA GLN A 43 -5.21 9.32 -0.01
C GLN A 43 -5.89 8.44 -1.08
N VAL A 44 -5.71 7.11 -0.99
CA VAL A 44 -6.35 6.15 -1.90
C VAL A 44 -7.87 6.17 -1.73
N MET A 45 -8.38 6.23 -0.49
CA MET A 45 -9.82 6.34 -0.24
C MET A 45 -10.40 7.63 -0.83
N ASN A 46 -9.70 8.76 -0.67
CA ASN A 46 -10.12 10.04 -1.27
C ASN A 46 -10.16 9.97 -2.79
N VAL A 47 -9.18 9.36 -3.44
CA VAL A 47 -9.17 9.16 -4.90
C VAL A 47 -10.40 8.36 -5.35
N ILE A 48 -10.77 7.30 -4.62
CA ILE A 48 -11.97 6.50 -4.95
C ILE A 48 -13.23 7.32 -4.74
N GLU A 49 -13.34 8.06 -3.63
CA GLU A 49 -14.51 8.90 -3.33
C GLU A 49 -14.75 9.98 -4.40
N GLU A 50 -13.68 10.62 -4.85
CA GLU A 50 -13.72 11.69 -5.87
C GLU A 50 -14.02 11.13 -7.26
N ASP A 51 -13.35 10.04 -7.68
CA ASP A 51 -13.51 9.47 -9.03
C ASP A 51 -14.85 8.78 -9.25
N MET A 52 -15.49 8.31 -8.18
CA MET A 52 -16.73 7.54 -8.24
C MET A 52 -17.97 8.34 -7.84
N ASP A 53 -17.82 9.62 -7.46
CA ASP A 53 -18.87 10.45 -6.86
C ASP A 53 -19.61 9.72 -5.72
N ALA A 54 -18.87 8.89 -4.97
CA ALA A 54 -19.43 7.80 -4.17
C ALA A 54 -19.42 8.07 -2.66
N ARG A 55 -19.24 9.32 -2.21
CA ARG A 55 -19.12 9.68 -0.79
C ARG A 55 -20.20 9.03 0.10
N ILE A 56 -21.47 9.16 -0.27
CA ILE A 56 -22.60 8.59 0.48
C ILE A 56 -22.64 7.06 0.37
N ALA A 57 -22.16 6.48 -0.73
CA ALA A 57 -22.15 5.02 -0.89
C ALA A 57 -21.08 4.33 -0.06
N LEU A 58 -19.94 4.99 0.13
CA LEU A 58 -18.80 4.51 0.92
C LEU A 58 -19.02 4.66 2.43
N GLU A 59 -19.85 5.61 2.86
CA GLU A 59 -20.26 5.74 4.26
C GLU A 59 -21.16 4.60 4.75
N HIS A 60 -21.94 3.96 3.86
CA HIS A 60 -22.90 2.90 4.21
C HIS A 60 -22.39 1.46 3.96
N SER A 61 -21.19 1.27 3.38
CA SER A 61 -20.60 -0.04 3.06
C SER A 61 -19.57 -0.50 4.09
N ASP A 62 -19.96 -0.63 5.35
CA ASP A 62 -19.00 -0.82 6.46
C ASP A 62 -18.07 -2.02 6.32
N LEU A 63 -18.58 -3.15 5.82
CA LEU A 63 -17.83 -4.40 5.74
C LEU A 63 -16.82 -4.41 4.57
N ASP A 64 -17.23 -4.02 3.37
CA ASP A 64 -16.35 -4.03 2.20
C ASP A 64 -15.32 -2.89 2.26
N ARG A 65 -15.69 -1.73 2.82
CA ARG A 65 -14.74 -0.66 3.16
C ARG A 65 -13.70 -1.13 4.18
N ALA A 66 -14.12 -1.75 5.29
CA ALA A 66 -13.19 -2.24 6.30
C ALA A 66 -12.23 -3.30 5.74
N ARG A 67 -12.74 -4.21 4.90
CA ARG A 67 -11.90 -5.20 4.20
C ARG A 67 -10.92 -4.54 3.25
N PHE A 68 -11.38 -3.57 2.46
CA PHE A 68 -10.49 -2.89 1.53
C PHE A 68 -9.36 -2.17 2.27
N VAL A 69 -9.67 -1.43 3.34
CA VAL A 69 -8.66 -0.77 4.19
C VAL A 69 -7.68 -1.79 4.78
N LEU A 70 -8.18 -2.94 5.26
CA LEU A 70 -7.32 -4.00 5.80
C LEU A 70 -6.40 -4.58 4.73
N HIS A 71 -6.92 -4.93 3.57
CA HIS A 71 -6.13 -5.51 2.49
C HIS A 71 -5.14 -4.49 1.90
N LEU A 72 -5.53 -3.21 1.78
CA LEU A 72 -4.64 -2.13 1.36
C LEU A 72 -3.52 -1.92 2.38
N ARG A 73 -3.81 -1.98 3.69
CA ARG A 73 -2.77 -1.95 4.73
C ARG A 73 -1.74 -3.06 4.54
N PHE A 74 -2.19 -4.31 4.35
CA PHE A 74 -1.28 -5.44 4.14
C PHE A 74 -0.47 -5.29 2.85
N LEU A 75 -1.09 -4.79 1.77
CA LEU A 75 -0.40 -4.48 0.53
C LEU A 75 0.73 -3.45 0.77
N LEU A 76 0.42 -2.34 1.43
CA LEU A 76 1.39 -1.27 1.67
C LEU A 76 2.52 -1.70 2.62
N GLN A 77 2.21 -2.47 3.67
CA GLN A 77 3.23 -3.09 4.53
C GLN A 77 4.17 -3.97 3.71
N ARG A 78 3.62 -4.79 2.82
CA ARG A 78 4.40 -5.67 1.95
C ARG A 78 5.26 -4.86 0.97
N ILE A 79 4.72 -3.79 0.38
CA ILE A 79 5.47 -2.88 -0.50
C ILE A 79 6.63 -2.24 0.26
N VAL A 80 6.42 -1.75 1.49
CA VAL A 80 7.48 -1.16 2.32
C VAL A 80 8.58 -2.19 2.60
N GLN A 81 8.21 -3.41 2.95
CA GLN A 81 9.12 -4.52 3.27
C GLN A 81 9.72 -5.27 2.06
N ASP A 82 9.67 -4.67 0.85
CA ASP A 82 10.21 -5.24 -0.41
C ASP A 82 9.60 -6.58 -0.87
N GLY A 83 8.41 -6.93 -0.39
CA GLY A 83 7.67 -8.10 -0.87
C GLY A 83 6.89 -7.81 -2.16
N MET A 84 7.56 -7.74 -3.30
CA MET A 84 6.84 -7.58 -4.58
C MET A 84 6.30 -8.91 -5.11
N LEU A 85 5.04 -8.91 -5.59
CA LEU A 85 4.51 -10.02 -6.37
C LEU A 85 5.11 -9.99 -7.78
N GLN A 86 5.45 -11.16 -8.32
CA GLN A 86 5.80 -11.26 -9.73
C GLN A 86 4.57 -11.01 -10.58
N TYR A 87 4.70 -10.09 -11.54
CA TYR A 87 3.64 -9.76 -12.47
C TYR A 87 3.74 -10.65 -13.72
N ASP A 88 2.66 -11.40 -13.98
CA ASP A 88 2.44 -12.00 -15.29
C ASP A 88 1.65 -11.01 -16.16
N LYS A 89 2.29 -10.54 -17.24
CA LYS A 89 1.71 -9.59 -18.20
C LYS A 89 0.53 -10.16 -18.99
N SER A 90 0.23 -11.46 -18.88
CA SER A 90 -0.76 -12.18 -19.69
C SER A 90 -2.08 -12.48 -18.95
N ASP A 91 -2.54 -11.58 -18.08
CA ASP A 91 -3.78 -11.81 -17.34
C ASP A 91 -5.04 -11.46 -18.14
N HIS A 92 -5.63 -12.49 -18.78
CA HIS A 92 -6.90 -12.38 -19.49
C HIS A 92 -8.06 -11.85 -18.62
N MET A 93 -8.02 -12.08 -17.30
CA MET A 93 -9.02 -11.57 -16.37
C MET A 93 -8.95 -10.05 -16.28
N MET A 94 -7.74 -9.49 -16.22
CA MET A 94 -7.54 -8.05 -16.17
C MET A 94 -8.10 -7.36 -17.42
N GLU A 95 -7.85 -7.91 -18.61
CA GLU A 95 -8.39 -7.37 -19.87
C GLU A 95 -9.92 -7.36 -19.89
N MET A 96 -10.56 -8.42 -19.38
CA MET A 96 -12.01 -8.51 -19.26
C MET A 96 -12.55 -7.42 -18.33
N LEU A 97 -11.98 -7.30 -17.12
CA LEU A 97 -12.40 -6.32 -16.13
C LEU A 97 -12.22 -4.88 -16.62
N MET A 98 -11.15 -4.58 -17.35
CA MET A 98 -10.93 -3.25 -17.93
C MET A 98 -11.99 -2.87 -18.96
N LYS A 99 -12.52 -3.84 -19.72
CA LYS A 99 -13.59 -3.61 -20.70
C LYS A 99 -14.95 -3.45 -20.02
N GLU A 100 -15.21 -4.22 -18.98
CA GLU A 100 -16.50 -4.23 -18.27
C GLU A 100 -16.64 -3.05 -17.29
N TYR A 101 -15.54 -2.63 -16.65
CA TYR A 101 -15.52 -1.59 -15.61
C TYR A 101 -14.50 -0.48 -15.93
N PRO A 102 -14.68 0.28 -17.03
CA PRO A 102 -13.68 1.26 -17.50
C PRO A 102 -13.45 2.42 -16.52
N GLN A 103 -14.47 2.83 -15.75
CA GLN A 103 -14.33 3.88 -14.74
C GLN A 103 -13.46 3.41 -13.56
N GLN A 104 -13.68 2.18 -13.09
CA GLN A 104 -12.89 1.53 -12.05
C GLN A 104 -11.46 1.31 -12.50
N ALA A 105 -11.24 0.90 -13.75
CA ALA A 105 -9.90 0.76 -14.32
C ALA A 105 -9.13 2.10 -14.32
N ALA A 106 -9.80 3.20 -14.66
CA ALA A 106 -9.20 4.54 -14.62
C ALA A 106 -8.84 4.95 -13.19
N CYS A 107 -9.73 4.70 -12.22
CA CYS A 107 -9.47 4.97 -10.80
C CYS A 107 -8.29 4.13 -10.27
N VAL A 108 -8.25 2.83 -10.58
CA VAL A 108 -7.13 1.94 -10.22
C VAL A 108 -5.82 2.46 -10.79
N THR A 109 -5.81 2.97 -12.02
CA THR A 109 -4.60 3.56 -12.62
C THR A 109 -4.10 4.75 -11.81
N LYS A 110 -4.99 5.61 -11.29
CA LYS A 110 -4.60 6.72 -10.41
C LYS A 110 -4.08 6.23 -9.05
N ILE A 111 -4.73 5.25 -8.45
CA ILE A 111 -4.28 4.63 -7.19
C ILE A 111 -2.88 4.04 -7.34
N MET A 112 -2.65 3.32 -8.44
CA MET A 112 -1.34 2.74 -8.77
C MET A 112 -0.27 3.83 -8.86
N HIS A 113 -0.57 4.94 -9.54
CA HIS A 113 0.33 6.07 -9.64
C HIS A 113 0.67 6.67 -8.26
N VAL A 114 -0.33 6.92 -7.42
CA VAL A 114 -0.15 7.43 -6.03
C VAL A 114 0.79 6.54 -5.22
N ILE A 115 0.57 5.22 -5.25
CA ILE A 115 1.39 4.28 -4.47
C ILE A 115 2.79 4.17 -5.06
N SER A 116 2.93 4.05 -6.39
CA SER A 116 4.22 3.97 -7.06
C SER A 116 5.08 5.21 -6.83
N GLU A 117 4.52 6.42 -6.90
CA GLU A 117 5.26 7.65 -6.65
C GLU A 117 5.67 7.78 -5.19
N LYS A 118 4.79 7.43 -4.24
CA LYS A 118 5.10 7.57 -2.81
C LYS A 118 6.20 6.61 -2.36
N TYR A 119 6.19 5.37 -2.83
CA TYR A 119 7.13 4.33 -2.39
C TYR A 119 8.28 4.08 -3.38
N GLN A 120 8.29 4.76 -4.53
CA GLN A 120 9.31 4.61 -5.58
C GLN A 120 9.48 3.15 -6.04
N LYS A 121 8.35 2.44 -6.20
CA LYS A 121 8.28 0.99 -6.45
C LYS A 121 7.33 0.66 -7.60
N GLU A 122 7.72 -0.30 -8.42
CA GLU A 122 6.86 -0.88 -9.46
C GLU A 122 5.88 -1.85 -8.80
N ILE A 123 4.58 -1.55 -8.88
CA ILE A 123 3.53 -2.35 -8.23
C ILE A 123 2.53 -2.94 -9.23
N GLU A 124 2.94 -3.10 -10.49
CA GLU A 124 2.05 -3.53 -11.58
C GLU A 124 1.36 -4.88 -11.28
N GLY A 125 2.04 -5.78 -10.55
CA GLY A 125 1.47 -7.05 -10.08
C GLY A 125 0.26 -6.91 -9.15
N GLU A 126 0.00 -5.73 -8.61
CA GLU A 126 -1.07 -5.45 -7.65
C GLU A 126 -2.35 -4.90 -8.34
N ARG A 127 -2.27 -4.65 -9.65
CA ARG A 127 -3.35 -4.01 -10.41
C ARG A 127 -4.65 -4.80 -10.36
N LEU A 128 -4.59 -6.12 -10.58
CA LEU A 128 -5.77 -6.99 -10.51
C LEU A 128 -6.38 -6.99 -9.11
N PHE A 129 -5.54 -7.04 -8.08
CA PHE A 129 -5.96 -6.98 -6.68
C PHE A 129 -6.74 -5.68 -6.41
N LEU A 130 -6.19 -4.53 -6.82
CA LEU A 130 -6.87 -3.24 -6.66
C LEU A 130 -8.16 -3.17 -7.47
N MET A 131 -8.16 -3.69 -8.70
CA MET A 131 -9.33 -3.73 -9.57
C MET A 131 -10.51 -4.46 -8.92
N ILE A 132 -10.27 -5.66 -8.39
CA ILE A 132 -11.30 -6.45 -7.71
C ILE A 132 -11.88 -5.70 -6.51
N HIS A 133 -11.02 -5.05 -5.70
CA HIS A 133 -11.49 -4.35 -4.51
C HIS A 133 -12.23 -3.06 -4.84
N VAL A 134 -11.77 -2.28 -5.81
CA VAL A 134 -12.45 -1.05 -6.25
C VAL A 134 -13.81 -1.38 -6.86
N ILE A 135 -13.91 -2.43 -7.69
CA ILE A 135 -15.21 -2.91 -8.20
C ILE A 135 -16.13 -3.25 -7.03
N ARG A 136 -15.70 -4.15 -6.13
CA ARG A 136 -16.54 -4.56 -4.99
C ARG A 136 -17.00 -3.39 -4.14
N LEU A 137 -16.12 -2.43 -3.90
CA LEU A 137 -16.42 -1.27 -3.08
C LEU A 137 -17.45 -0.33 -3.75
N THR A 138 -17.47 -0.27 -5.08
CA THR A 138 -18.30 0.67 -5.86
C THR A 138 -19.59 0.04 -6.40
N THR A 139 -19.64 -1.28 -6.62
CA THR A 139 -20.80 -1.98 -7.21
C THR A 139 -21.69 -2.71 -6.21
N ALA A 140 -21.26 -2.85 -4.95
CA ALA A 140 -22.01 -3.60 -3.92
C ALA A 140 -23.44 -3.08 -3.63
N LYS A 141 -23.85 -1.93 -4.19
CA LYS A 141 -25.24 -1.43 -4.11
C LYS A 141 -26.20 -1.98 -5.16
N GLU A 142 -25.74 -2.57 -6.27
CA GLU A 142 -26.68 -3.02 -7.32
C GLU A 142 -27.39 -4.35 -7.02
N ILE A 143 -26.91 -5.15 -6.06
CA ILE A 143 -27.46 -6.49 -5.78
C ILE A 143 -28.56 -6.47 -4.69
N ARG A 144 -28.91 -5.29 -4.16
CA ARG A 144 -30.01 -5.14 -3.16
C ARG A 144 -31.19 -4.34 -3.71
N GLY A 145 -31.60 -4.67 -4.93
CA GLY A 145 -32.85 -4.22 -5.57
C GLY A 145 -33.82 -5.38 -5.72
#